data_AF-A0A443SM76-F1
#
_entry.id   AF-A0A443SM76-F1
#
_cell.length_a   1.000
_cell.length_b   1.000
_cell.length_c   1.000
_cell.angle_alpha   90.00
_cell.angle_beta   90.00
_cell.angle_gamma   90.00
#
_symmetry.space_group_name_H-M   'P 1'
#
loop_
_entity.id
_entity.type
_entity.pdbx_description
1 polymer ?
#
loop_
_entity_poly.entity_id
_entity_poly.type
_entity_poly.pdbx_seq_one_letter_code
_entity_poly.pdbx_strand_id
1 'polypeptide(L)'
;MIKSTNRKKGKGSLALETIKTEVNEAETTLNQQNEWQPKNWNLLLENIKQMRKMNEAPVDTMGCDQCHDKLETDPKTQRFQTLVALMLSSQTKDEITFATMTNLKENGLT
;
A
#
# COMPACT_ATOMS: atom_id res chain seq x y z
N MET A 1 -10.81 39.68 3.44
CA MET A 1 -10.86 39.22 4.85
C MET A 1 -10.99 37.70 4.85
N ILE A 2 -9.86 36.98 4.82
CA ILE A 2 -9.83 35.52 4.66
C ILE A 2 -9.88 34.92 6.07
N LYS A 3 -10.97 34.22 6.40
CA LYS A 3 -11.11 33.52 7.68
C LYS A 3 -10.19 32.29 7.68
N SER A 4 -9.13 32.33 8.48
CA SER A 4 -8.25 31.18 8.71
C SER A 4 -9.02 30.10 9.50
N THR A 5 -9.23 28.94 8.90
CA THR A 5 -9.76 27.77 9.60
C THR A 5 -8.65 27.10 10.39
N ASN A 6 -8.82 27.08 11.72
CA ASN A 6 -7.85 26.56 12.67
C ASN A 6 -7.96 25.03 12.72
N ARG A 7 -7.04 24.31 12.08
CA ARG A 7 -6.96 22.83 12.16
C ARG A 7 -6.31 22.46 13.49
N LYS A 8 -7.12 22.04 14.47
CA LYS A 8 -6.64 21.47 15.74
C LYS A 8 -5.70 20.30 15.44
N LYS A 9 -4.39 20.48 15.64
CA LYS A 9 -3.44 19.36 15.77
C LYS A 9 -3.77 18.66 17.10
N GLY A 10 -4.47 17.54 17.00
CA GLY A 10 -4.65 16.63 18.13
C GLY A 10 -3.28 16.20 18.63
N LYS A 11 -2.97 16.54 19.88
CA LYS A 11 -1.85 15.98 20.64
C LYS A 11 -2.23 14.53 20.99
N GLY A 12 -1.95 13.60 20.09
CA GLY A 12 -1.96 12.17 20.38
C GLY A 12 -0.59 11.76 20.91
N SER A 13 -0.42 11.82 22.24
CA SER A 13 0.67 11.14 22.93
C SER A 13 0.25 9.67 23.09
N LEU A 14 0.63 8.81 22.13
CA LEU A 14 0.40 7.37 22.21
C LEU A 14 1.70 6.67 21.81
N ALA A 15 2.16 5.79 22.70
CA ALA A 15 3.50 5.25 22.76
C ALA A 15 3.99 4.72 21.41
N LEU A 16 5.15 5.22 20.98
CA LEU A 16 5.99 4.56 19.99
C LEU A 16 6.45 3.24 20.63
N GLU A 17 5.74 2.14 20.37
CA GLU A 17 6.34 0.81 20.55
C GLU A 17 7.67 0.83 19.81
N THR A 18 8.75 0.66 20.58
CA THR A 18 10.12 0.97 20.18
C THR A 18 10.48 0.19 18.92
N ILE A 19 10.75 0.93 17.83
CA ILE A 19 11.42 0.39 16.65
C ILE A 19 12.61 -0.41 17.15
N LYS A 20 12.64 -1.72 16.87
CA LYS A 20 13.71 -2.58 17.36
C LYS A 20 14.99 -2.14 16.65
N THR A 21 15.89 -1.49 17.38
CA THR A 21 17.18 -0.98 16.90
C THR A 21 18.24 -2.07 16.84
N GLU A 22 18.03 -3.19 17.53
CA GLU A 22 19.03 -4.23 17.72
C GLU A 22 18.48 -5.61 17.36
N VAL A 23 19.35 -6.43 16.78
CA VAL A 23 19.08 -7.81 16.40
C VAL A 23 19.36 -8.68 17.63
N ASN A 24 18.38 -9.47 18.07
CA ASN A 24 18.63 -10.45 19.12
C ASN A 24 19.34 -11.66 18.49
N GLU A 25 20.68 -11.71 18.60
CA GLU A 25 21.53 -12.74 17.97
C GLU A 25 21.11 -14.18 18.36
N ALA A 26 20.49 -14.34 19.53
CA ALA A 26 20.01 -15.61 20.07
C ALA A 26 18.82 -16.22 19.29
N GLU A 27 18.00 -15.43 18.59
CA GLU A 27 16.87 -15.94 17.79
C GLU A 27 17.30 -16.33 16.36
N THR A 28 18.45 -15.83 15.91
CA THR A 28 18.95 -16.05 14.53
C THR A 28 19.54 -17.46 14.35
N THR A 29 19.87 -18.15 15.43
CA THR A 29 20.61 -19.43 15.42
C THR A 29 19.73 -20.69 15.34
N LEU A 30 18.41 -20.58 15.48
CA LEU A 30 17.53 -21.77 15.56
C LEU A 30 16.91 -22.22 14.22
N ASN A 31 16.95 -21.40 13.17
CA ASN A 31 16.28 -21.67 11.89
C ASN A 31 17.23 -21.62 10.68
N GLN A 32 18.46 -22.14 10.81
CA GLN A 32 19.33 -22.35 9.65
C GLN A 32 18.91 -23.60 8.86
N GLN A 33 17.76 -23.54 8.21
CA GLN A 33 17.50 -24.37 7.04
C GLN A 33 18.11 -23.67 5.82
N ASN A 34 19.17 -24.26 5.26
CA ASN A 34 19.85 -24.15 3.94
C ASN A 34 19.53 -23.04 2.89
N GLU A 35 18.81 -21.97 3.18
CA GLU A 35 18.50 -20.91 2.23
C GLU A 35 19.22 -19.62 2.64
N TRP A 36 19.94 -19.04 1.68
CA TRP A 36 20.61 -17.75 1.88
C TRP A 36 19.57 -16.67 2.18
N GLN A 37 19.79 -15.92 3.26
CA GLN A 37 18.95 -14.78 3.64
C GLN A 37 19.83 -13.54 3.89
N PRO A 38 19.37 -12.33 3.49
CA PRO A 38 20.10 -11.09 3.77
C PRO A 38 20.23 -10.84 5.28
N LYS A 39 21.32 -10.21 5.72
CA LYS A 39 21.47 -9.82 7.14
C LYS A 39 20.29 -8.94 7.58
N ASN A 40 19.77 -9.21 8.77
CA ASN A 40 18.73 -8.42 9.45
C ASN A 40 17.38 -8.30 8.70
N TRP A 41 17.11 -9.12 7.68
CA TRP A 41 15.87 -9.03 6.89
C TRP A 41 14.60 -9.18 7.75
N ASN A 42 14.63 -10.06 8.75
CA ASN A 42 13.53 -10.26 9.69
C ASN A 42 13.23 -9.01 10.50
N LEU A 43 14.28 -8.35 11.01
CA LEU A 43 14.16 -7.11 11.77
C LEU A 43 13.62 -5.98 10.90
N LEU A 44 14.13 -5.86 9.67
CA LEU A 44 13.65 -4.88 8.70
C LEU A 44 12.16 -5.10 8.37
N LEU A 45 11.76 -6.34 8.11
CA LEU A 45 10.38 -6.69 7.82
C LEU A 45 9.46 -6.35 8.99
N GLU A 46 9.86 -6.68 10.22
CA GLU A 46 9.07 -6.37 11.42
C GLU A 46 8.92 -4.85 11.61
N ASN A 47 10.01 -4.10 11.45
CA ASN A 47 9.96 -2.63 11.52
C ASN A 47 9.04 -2.03 10.44
N ILE A 48 9.09 -2.54 9.19
CA ILE A 48 8.18 -2.10 8.12
C ILE A 48 6.72 -2.40 8.50
N LYS A 49 6.42 -3.58 9.05
CA LYS A 49 5.07 -3.94 9.51
C LYS A 49 4.58 -2.98 10.60
N GLN A 50 5.41 -2.68 11.60
CA GLN A 50 5.05 -1.73 12.65
C GLN A 50 4.83 -0.32 12.12
N MET A 51 5.69 0.16 11.22
CA MET A 51 5.51 1.46 10.57
C MET A 51 4.21 1.54 9.77
N ARG A 52 3.86 0.46 9.05
CA ARG A 52 2.64 0.39 8.25
C ARG A 52 1.36 0.16 9.05
N LYS A 53 1.44 -0.36 10.29
CA LYS A 53 0.28 -0.62 11.16
C LYS A 53 -0.55 0.65 11.44
N MET A 54 0.10 1.80 11.48
CA MET A 54 -0.54 3.09 11.83
C MET A 54 -0.63 4.06 10.65
N ASN A 55 -0.21 3.65 9.44
CA ASN A 55 -0.17 4.52 8.26
C ASN A 55 -0.67 3.77 7.03
N GLU A 56 -1.95 3.95 6.71
CA GLU A 56 -2.58 3.42 5.51
C GLU A 56 -2.13 4.22 4.28
N ALA A 57 -1.67 3.51 3.26
CA ALA A 57 -1.29 4.10 1.98
C ALA A 57 -2.49 4.04 1.01
N PRO A 58 -2.62 4.99 0.08
CA PRO A 58 -3.72 4.97 -0.89
C PRO A 58 -3.80 3.68 -1.71
N VAL A 59 -2.66 3.08 -2.06
CA VAL A 59 -2.57 1.79 -2.78
C VAL A 59 -3.28 0.64 -2.04
N ASP A 60 -3.48 0.73 -0.73
CA ASP A 60 -4.14 -0.33 0.04
C ASP A 60 -5.65 -0.41 -0.26
N THR A 61 -6.25 0.69 -0.72
CA THR A 61 -7.69 0.81 -1.02
C THR A 61 -7.97 1.16 -2.48
N MET A 62 -7.06 1.87 -3.12
CA MET A 62 -7.15 2.40 -4.48
C MET A 62 -6.01 1.86 -5.36
N GLY A 63 -5.45 0.70 -4.99
CA GLY A 63 -4.39 0.06 -5.74
C GLY A 63 -4.83 -0.40 -7.13
N CYS A 64 -3.85 -0.66 -7.98
CA CYS A 64 -4.07 -1.16 -9.34
C CYS A 64 -4.87 -2.48 -9.37
N ASP A 65 -4.76 -3.29 -8.32
CA ASP A 65 -5.51 -4.53 -8.08
C ASP A 65 -7.01 -4.30 -7.78
N GLN A 66 -7.40 -3.06 -7.47
CA GLN A 66 -8.80 -2.65 -7.26
C GLN A 66 -9.40 -1.98 -8.50
N CYS A 67 -8.62 -1.74 -9.55
CA CYS A 67 -9.09 -1.02 -10.74
C CYS A 67 -10.02 -1.83 -11.65
N HIS A 68 -9.94 -3.16 -11.65
CA HIS A 68 -10.84 -4.02 -12.42
C HIS A 68 -12.06 -4.43 -11.60
N ASP A 69 -13.20 -4.66 -12.24
CA ASP A 69 -14.39 -5.13 -11.52
C ASP A 69 -14.19 -6.60 -11.10
N LYS A 70 -14.39 -6.86 -9.80
CA LYS A 70 -14.16 -8.19 -9.21
C LYS A 70 -15.35 -9.13 -9.31
N LEU A 71 -16.53 -8.61 -9.66
CA LEU A 71 -17.79 -9.35 -9.52
C LEU A 71 -18.61 -9.47 -10.81
N GLU A 72 -18.38 -8.65 -11.84
CA GLU A 72 -19.39 -8.42 -12.91
C GLU A 72 -18.79 -8.30 -14.34
N THR A 73 -17.60 -8.82 -14.62
CA THR A 73 -17.03 -8.79 -16.00
C THR A 73 -16.37 -10.08 -16.42
N ASP A 74 -16.43 -10.36 -17.72
CA ASP A 74 -15.74 -11.52 -18.29
C ASP A 74 -14.21 -11.39 -18.14
N PRO A 75 -13.47 -12.51 -18.11
CA PRO A 75 -12.02 -12.48 -17.91
C PRO A 75 -11.25 -11.70 -19.00
N LYS A 76 -11.81 -11.51 -20.20
CA LYS A 76 -11.15 -10.76 -21.27
C LYS A 76 -11.23 -9.27 -20.97
N THR A 77 -12.37 -8.78 -20.51
CA THR A 77 -12.56 -7.39 -20.08
C THR A 77 -11.71 -7.04 -18.87
N GLN A 78 -11.62 -7.93 -17.88
CA GLN A 78 -10.75 -7.69 -16.72
C GLN A 78 -9.29 -7.49 -17.15
N ARG A 79 -8.76 -8.35 -18.03
CA ARG A 79 -7.40 -8.20 -18.56
C ARG A 79 -7.21 -6.91 -19.33
N PHE A 80 -8.21 -6.49 -20.10
CA PHE A 80 -8.19 -5.22 -20.82
C PHE A 80 -8.18 -4.03 -19.86
N GLN A 81 -9.06 -4.01 -18.86
CA GLN A 81 -9.10 -2.98 -17.82
C GLN A 81 -7.78 -2.92 -17.04
N THR A 82 -7.19 -4.07 -16.68
CA THR A 82 -5.85 -4.14 -16.05
C THR A 82 -4.79 -3.52 -16.94
N LEU A 83 -4.77 -3.86 -18.25
CA LEU A 83 -3.81 -3.28 -19.19
C LEU A 83 -3.96 -1.75 -19.26
N VAL A 84 -5.19 -1.23 -19.34
CA VAL A 84 -5.45 0.22 -19.35
C VAL A 84 -5.00 0.86 -18.04
N ALA A 85 -5.30 0.26 -16.89
CA ALA A 85 -4.85 0.76 -15.59
C ALA A 85 -3.31 0.84 -15.51
N LEU A 86 -2.60 -0.17 -16.02
CA LEU A 86 -1.13 -0.17 -16.08
C LEU A 86 -0.57 0.91 -17.02
N MET A 87 -1.25 1.20 -18.14
CA MET A 87 -0.83 2.29 -19.03
C MET A 87 -1.02 3.66 -18.37
N LEU A 88 -2.06 3.83 -17.56
CA LEU A 88 -2.35 5.08 -16.84
C LEU A 88 -1.46 5.29 -15.60
N SER A 89 -0.97 4.22 -14.98
CA SER A 89 -0.21 4.29 -13.72
C SER A 89 1.20 4.87 -13.88
N SER A 90 1.73 5.00 -15.10
CA SER A 90 3.06 5.55 -15.33
C SER A 90 3.15 6.99 -14.84
N GLN A 91 3.89 7.21 -13.74
CA GLN A 91 4.09 8.52 -13.10
C GLN A 91 2.79 9.19 -12.62
N THR A 92 1.74 8.41 -12.39
CA THR A 92 0.46 8.88 -11.85
C THR A 92 0.28 8.35 -10.43
N LYS A 93 -0.29 9.15 -9.53
CA LYS A 93 -0.63 8.69 -8.17
C LYS A 93 -1.76 7.67 -8.22
N ASP A 94 -1.78 6.73 -7.28
CA ASP A 94 -2.78 5.66 -7.22
C ASP A 94 -4.22 6.20 -7.21
N GLU A 95 -4.47 7.25 -6.42
CA GLU A 95 -5.79 7.87 -6.26
C GLU A 95 -6.34 8.42 -7.58
N ILE A 96 -5.45 9.01 -8.39
CA ILE A 96 -5.80 9.58 -9.69
C ILE A 96 -6.06 8.44 -10.69
N THR A 97 -5.20 7.43 -10.70
CA THR A 97 -5.36 6.25 -11.58
C THR A 97 -6.68 5.55 -11.31
N PHE A 98 -7.02 5.35 -10.03
CA PHE A 98 -8.27 4.73 -9.60
C PHE A 98 -9.50 5.56 -10.02
N ALA A 99 -9.47 6.88 -9.80
CA ALA A 99 -10.55 7.77 -10.22
C ALA A 99 -10.75 7.76 -11.75
N THR A 100 -9.65 7.80 -12.53
CA THR A 100 -9.71 7.74 -13.99
C THR A 100 -10.29 6.40 -14.47
N MET A 101 -9.84 5.28 -13.90
CA MET A 101 -10.38 3.95 -14.25
C MET A 101 -11.88 3.83 -13.92
N THR A 102 -12.31 4.39 -12.80
CA THR A 102 -13.74 4.44 -12.42
C THR A 102 -14.55 5.21 -13.48
N ASN A 103 -14.10 6.41 -13.85
CA ASN A 103 -14.76 7.20 -14.89
C ASN A 103 -14.81 6.47 -16.25
N LEU A 104 -13.73 5.79 -16.65
CA LEU A 104 -13.69 5.05 -17.91
C LEU A 104 -14.71 3.90 -17.91
N LYS A 105 -14.83 3.16 -16.80
CA LYS A 105 -15.82 2.09 -16.66
C LYS A 105 -17.26 2.61 -16.76
N GLU A 106 -17.55 3.72 -16.10
CA GLU A 106 -18.85 4.39 -16.21
C GLU A 106 -19.18 4.85 -17.64
N ASN A 107 -18.17 5.10 -18.46
CA ASN A 107 -18.29 5.54 -19.86
C ASN A 107 -18.13 4.39 -20.89
N GLY A 108 -18.25 3.13 -20.45
CA GLY A 108 -18.30 1.98 -21.37
C GLY A 108 -16.97 1.26 -21.60
N LEU A 109 -16.03 1.32 -20.66
CA LEU A 109 -14.85 0.46 -20.65
C LEU A 109 -15.22 -0.97 -20.23
N THR A 110 -15.90 -1.69 -21.12
CA THR A 110 -16.38 -3.08 -20.96
C THR A 110 -15.74 -4.04 -21.95
#